data_AF-A0A5K1ENW5-F1
#
_entry.id   AF-A0A5K1ENW5-F1
#
_cell.length_a   1.000
_cell.length_b   1.000
_cell.length_c   1.000
_cell.angle_alpha   90.00
_cell.angle_beta   90.00
_cell.angle_gamma   90.00
#
_symmetry.space_group_name_H-M   'P 1'
#
loop_
_entity.id
_entity.type
_entity.pdbx_description
1 polymer ?
#
loop_
_entity_poly.entity_id
_entity_poly.type
_entity_poly.pdbx_seq_one_letter_code
_entity_poly.pdbx_strand_id
1 'polypeptide(L)' 'NGTKNVIQIVTDNGSNYRKAKLILEERYSNIFTTSCAAHCIDLMLEDIDTL' A
#
# COMPACT_ATOMS: atom_id res chain seq x y z
N ASN A 1 -10.54 -20.86 -2.18
CA ASN A 1 -10.14 -20.51 -0.80
C ASN A 1 -8.70 -20.02 -0.81
N GLY A 2 -8.48 -18.78 -0.38
CA GLY A 2 -7.18 -18.11 -0.35
C GLY A 2 -7.32 -16.68 0.17
N THR A 3 -8.36 -15.96 -0.25
CA THR A 3 -8.72 -14.62 0.24
C THR A 3 -9.01 -14.55 1.75
N LYS A 4 -9.50 -15.64 2.35
CA LYS A 4 -9.71 -15.74 3.81
C LYS A 4 -8.41 -15.87 4.61
N ASN A 5 -7.30 -16.19 3.94
CA ASN A 5 -5.99 -16.40 4.56
C ASN A 5 -5.08 -15.17 4.37
N VAL A 6 -5.50 -14.23 3.54
CA VAL A 6 -4.81 -12.95 3.35
C VAL A 6 -5.33 -11.99 4.41
N ILE A 7 -4.41 -11.42 5.17
CA ILE A 7 -4.70 -10.48 6.26
C ILE A 7 -4.14 -9.10 5.95
N GLN A 8 -3.06 -9.03 5.17
CA GLN A 8 -2.39 -7.78 4.84
C GLN A 8 -1.93 -7.77 3.39
N ILE A 9 -2.11 -6.61 2.74
CA ILE A 9 -1.58 -6.32 1.43
C ILE A 9 -0.66 -5.10 1.56
N VAL A 10 0.56 -5.25 1.08
CA VAL A 10 1.54 -4.16 1.00
C VAL A 10 1.61 -3.72 -0.46
N THR A 11 1.34 -2.45 -0.74
CA THR A 11 1.42 -1.92 -2.11
C THR A 11 2.22 -0.63 -2.15
N ASP A 12 2.69 -0.30 -3.35
CA ASP A 12 3.23 1.02 -3.65
C ASP A 12 2.26 2.17 -3.29
N ASN A 13 2.80 3.38 -3.11
CA ASN A 13 2.03 4.58 -2.75
C ASN A 13 1.55 5.38 -3.96
N GLY A 14 1.79 4.90 -5.18
CA GLY A 14 1.28 5.52 -6.41
C GLY A 14 -0.23 5.78 -6.35
N SER A 15 -0.67 6.90 -6.94
CA SER A 15 -2.05 7.40 -6.87
C SER A 15 -3.11 6.37 -7.30
N ASN A 16 -2.75 5.48 -8.23
CA ASN A 16 -3.60 4.39 -8.72
C ASN A 16 -3.94 3.37 -7.62
N TYR A 17 -3.04 3.14 -6.66
CA TYR A 17 -3.25 2.17 -5.60
C TYR A 17 -4.14 2.70 -4.48
N ARG A 18 -4.27 4.03 -4.32
CA ARG A 18 -5.13 4.60 -3.28
C ARG A 18 -6.59 4.17 -3.42
N LYS A 19 -7.13 4.21 -4.64
CA LYS A 19 -8.51 3.75 -4.90
C LYS A 19 -8.65 2.23 -4.73
N ALA A 20 -7.64 1.47 -5.17
CA ALA A 20 -7.64 0.02 -5.03
C ALA A 20 -7.60 -0.43 -3.56
N LYS A 21 -6.80 0.22 -2.70
CA LYS A 21 -6.75 -0.02 -1.25
C LYS A 21 -8.14 0.12 -0.62
N LEU A 22 -8.81 1.24 -0.89
CA LEU A 22 -10.16 1.51 -0.37
C LEU A 22 -11.18 0.44 -0.81
N ILE A 23 -11.20 0.08 -2.09
CA ILE A 23 -12.11 -0.95 -2.61
C ILE A 23 -11.82 -2.32 -1.97
N LEU A 24 -10.55 -2.64 -1.72
CA LEU A 24 -10.17 -3.91 -1.09
C LEU A 24 -10.60 -3.96 0.38
N GLU A 25 -10.41 -2.89 1.13
CA GLU A 25 -10.83 -2.79 2.54
C GLU A 25 -12.36 -2.82 2.68
N GLU A 26 -13.10 -2.15 1.79
CA GLU A 26 -14.57 -2.22 1.75
C GLU A 26 -15.08 -3.62 1.42
N ARG A 27 -14.44 -4.30 0.47
CA ARG A 27 -14.88 -5.62 -0.03
C ARG A 27 -14.48 -6.77 0.89
N TYR A 28 -13.38 -6.63 1.61
CA TYR A 28 -12.80 -7.67 2.45
C TYR A 28 -12.46 -7.11 3.83
N SER A 29 -13.41 -7.20 4.76
CA SER A 29 -13.26 -6.69 6.14
C SER A 29 -12.12 -7.35 6.94
N ASN A 30 -11.56 -8.45 6.44
CA ASN A 30 -10.43 -9.16 7.03
C ASN A 30 -9.07 -8.75 6.45
N ILE A 31 -9.02 -7.80 5.50
CA ILE A 31 -7.80 -7.37 4.82
C ILE A 31 -7.47 -5.93 5.22
N PHE A 32 -6.22 -5.71 5.60
CA PHE A 32 -5.64 -4.40 5.82
C PHE A 32 -4.67 -4.04 4.70
N THR A 33 -4.72 -2.80 4.21
CA THR A 33 -3.74 -2.32 3.23
C THR A 33 -2.75 -1.34 3.84
N THR A 34 -1.46 -1.53 3.55
CA THR A 34 -0.39 -0.63 3.99
C THR A 34 0.45 -0.19 2.80
N SER A 35 1.01 1.02 2.87
CA SER A 35 1.97 1.49 1.87
C SER A 35 3.33 0.82 2.07
N CYS A 36 4.04 0.61 0.97
CA CYS A 36 5.37 0.03 0.95
C CYS A 36 6.38 0.99 1.60
N ALA A 37 7.02 0.55 2.69
CA ALA A 37 8.04 1.34 3.39
C ALA A 37 9.25 1.64 2.50
N ALA A 38 9.67 0.70 1.64
CA ALA A 38 10.79 0.92 0.73
C ALA A 38 10.55 2.10 -0.21
N HIS A 39 9.33 2.22 -0.75
CA HIS A 39 8.97 3.34 -1.61
C HIS A 39 8.91 4.67 -0.84
N CYS A 40 8.41 4.66 0.41
CA CYS A 40 8.46 5.87 1.24
C CYS A 40 9.91 6.32 1.52
N ILE A 41 10.82 5.38 1.75
CA ILE A 41 12.25 5.66 1.95
C ILE A 41 12.88 6.22 0.68
N ASP A 42 12.57 5.65 -0.48
CA ASP A 42 13.04 6.11 -1.79
C ASP A 42 12.66 7.58 -2.04
N LEU A 43 11.37 7.92 -1.85
CA LEU A 43 10.90 9.31 -1.96
C LEU A 43 11.57 10.26 -0.97
N MET A 44 11.80 9.82 0.28
CA MET A 44 12.52 10.63 1.26
C MET A 44 13.98 10.88 0.86
N LEU A 45 14.64 9.90 0.24
CA LEU A 45 16.01 10.03 -0.24
C LEU A 45 16.08 10.93 -1.49
N GLU A 46 15.13 10.81 -2.42
CA GLU A 46 15.00 11.73 -3.56
C GLU A 46 14.84 13.18 -3.08
N ASP A 47 13.96 13.43 -2.11
CA ASP A 47 13.78 14.76 -1.51
C ASP A 47 15.08 15.29 -0.89
N ILE A 48 15.87 14.44 -0.24
CA ILE A 48 17.17 14.82 0.36
C ILE A 48 18.24 15.10 -0.70
N ASP A 49 18.31 14.29 -1.75
CA ASP A 49 19.27 14.48 -2.85
C ASP A 49 18.97 15.76 -3.65
N THR A 50 17.72 16.21 -3.63
CA THR A 50 17.31 17.48 -4.26
C THR A 50 17.56 18.75 -3.43
N LEU A 51 18.11 18.64 -2.21
CA LEU A 51 18.59 19.77 -1.39
C LEU A 51 19.98 20.23 -1.83
#